data_AF-A0A2Z2N2L9-F1
#
_entry.id   AF-A0A2Z2N2L9-F1
#
_cell.length_a   1.000
_cell.length_b   1.000
_cell.length_c   1.000
_cell.angle_alpha   90.00
_cell.angle_beta   90.00
_cell.angle_gamma   90.00
#
_symmetry.space_group_name_H-M   'P 1'
#
loop_
_entity.id
_entity.type
_entity.pdbx_description
1 polymer ?
#
loop_
_entity_poly.entity_id
_entity_poly.type
_entity_poly.pdbx_seq_one_letter_code
_entity_poly.pdbx_strand_id
1 'polypeptide(L)'
;MKMMAMRIVVMEAYETRFLTQLITAFVVLFVSVIILILLTLVGGGASREAFIGISMYLTFALIVIGLMLFCLKKMKEGPRKAATLARNCTPEENRLTFPLELEFEYGRVTLLSHPEKRRSARNFQVLKREKSSSIEFPPEEFKLSAVIGRGFASFPAVRVLSKPYERTVILFMTSRGVVSGKKLLTATLTEGHVDVEIEGRGGRLIGRFYTPPGGRGRFEVTMSAPESPEVNVRIADSSMQEFEYPLLPEESTVMFCPYGNLDVDNILRSLGRTGAVMGHGQFLIRLRSPKPMAREILEYPIEVSLKEEENWEF
;
A
#
# COMPACT_ATOMS: atom_id res chain seq x y z
N MET A 1 27.57 16.28 0.57
CA MET A 1 26.26 16.04 -0.08
C MET A 1 26.03 14.55 -0.09
N LYS A 2 25.07 14.04 0.69
CA LYS A 2 24.76 12.60 0.75
C LYS A 2 23.79 12.31 -0.40
N MET A 3 24.17 11.44 -1.34
CA MET A 3 23.29 11.04 -2.43
C MET A 3 21.97 10.53 -1.84
N MET A 4 20.84 11.18 -2.18
CA MET A 4 19.52 10.64 -1.85
C MET A 4 19.25 9.48 -2.80
N ALA A 5 19.46 8.26 -2.32
CA ALA A 5 19.02 7.07 -3.03
C ALA A 5 17.49 7.10 -3.14
N MET A 6 16.99 6.94 -4.36
CA MET A 6 15.55 6.87 -4.64
C MET A 6 15.15 5.41 -4.88
N ARG A 7 14.25 4.91 -4.05
CA ARG A 7 13.73 3.55 -4.18
C ARG A 7 12.49 3.54 -5.08
N ILE A 8 12.55 2.82 -6.19
CA ILE A 8 11.39 2.60 -7.06
C ILE A 8 10.63 1.34 -6.62
N VAL A 9 9.32 1.47 -6.44
CA VAL A 9 8.40 0.36 -6.14
C VAL A 9 7.30 0.33 -7.20
N VAL A 10 6.92 -0.86 -7.65
CA VAL A 10 5.75 -1.05 -8.52
C VAL A 10 4.67 -1.74 -7.70
N MET A 11 3.49 -1.14 -7.64
CA MET A 11 2.40 -1.69 -6.86
C MET A 11 1.86 -2.96 -7.51
N GLU A 12 1.90 -4.07 -6.78
CA GLU A 12 1.22 -5.30 -7.19
C GLU A 12 -0.25 -5.22 -6.76
N ALA A 13 -1.17 -5.26 -7.73
CA ALA A 13 -2.59 -5.36 -7.41
C ALA A 13 -2.93 -6.81 -7.06
N TYR A 14 -2.89 -7.14 -5.77
CA TYR A 14 -3.00 -8.51 -5.27
C TYR A 14 -4.32 -9.18 -5.66
N GLU A 15 -5.44 -8.47 -5.53
CA GLU A 15 -6.76 -8.99 -5.93
C GLU A 15 -6.78 -9.38 -7.41
N THR A 16 -6.18 -8.54 -8.26
CA THR A 16 -6.11 -8.85 -9.69
C THR A 16 -5.17 -10.01 -9.98
N ARG A 17 -4.10 -10.19 -9.21
CA ARG A 17 -3.19 -11.34 -9.36
C ARG A 17 -3.92 -12.64 -9.03
N PHE A 18 -4.61 -12.69 -7.90
CA PHE A 18 -5.41 -13.85 -7.50
C PHE A 18 -6.52 -14.16 -8.52
N LEU A 19 -7.32 -13.16 -8.90
CA LEU A 19 -8.41 -13.35 -9.85
C LEU A 19 -7.89 -13.74 -11.24
N THR A 20 -6.75 -13.19 -11.68
CA THR A 20 -6.09 -13.59 -12.92
C THR A 20 -5.67 -15.07 -12.88
N GLN A 21 -5.07 -15.52 -11.79
CA GLN A 21 -4.66 -16.93 -11.62
C GLN A 21 -5.87 -17.86 -11.62
N LEU A 22 -6.94 -17.49 -10.89
CA LEU A 22 -8.19 -18.24 -10.83
C LEU A 22 -8.84 -18.38 -12.22
N ILE A 23 -8.99 -17.27 -12.94
CA ILE A 23 -9.57 -17.29 -14.30
C ILE A 23 -8.67 -18.10 -15.24
N THR A 24 -7.35 -17.99 -15.12
CA THR A 24 -6.41 -18.78 -15.95
C THR A 24 -6.57 -20.28 -15.68
N ALA A 25 -6.65 -20.69 -14.41
CA ALA A 25 -6.88 -22.10 -14.04
C ALA A 25 -8.22 -22.61 -14.59
N PHE A 26 -9.28 -21.79 -14.49
CA PHE A 26 -10.59 -22.13 -15.04
C PHE A 26 -10.56 -22.26 -16.57
N VAL A 27 -9.86 -21.36 -17.29
CA VAL A 27 -9.66 -21.48 -18.74
C VAL A 27 -8.94 -22.77 -19.11
N VAL A 28 -7.87 -23.13 -18.40
CA VAL A 28 -7.10 -24.37 -18.65
C VAL A 28 -7.98 -25.61 -18.43
N LEU A 29 -8.74 -25.65 -17.33
CA LEU A 29 -9.67 -26.73 -17.05
C LEU A 29 -10.72 -26.85 -18.16
N PHE A 30 -11.31 -25.72 -18.55
CA PHE A 30 -12.36 -25.68 -19.55
C PHE A 30 -11.87 -26.12 -20.94
N VAL A 31 -10.70 -25.67 -21.36
CA VAL A 31 -10.05 -26.12 -22.60
C VAL A 31 -9.74 -27.62 -22.55
N SER A 32 -9.30 -28.14 -21.40
CA SER A 32 -9.03 -29.57 -21.23
C SER A 32 -10.29 -30.42 -21.41
N VAL A 33 -11.44 -29.98 -20.87
CA VAL A 33 -12.74 -30.63 -21.06
C VAL A 33 -13.15 -30.61 -22.53
N ILE A 34 -12.97 -29.49 -23.22
CA ILE A 34 -13.27 -29.40 -24.66
C ILE A 34 -12.41 -30.38 -25.47
N ILE A 35 -11.12 -30.47 -25.17
CA ILE A 35 -10.21 -31.42 -25.84
C ILE A 35 -10.68 -32.86 -25.61
N LEU A 36 -11.07 -33.22 -24.39
CA LEU A 36 -11.60 -34.55 -24.08
C LEU A 36 -12.87 -34.85 -24.88
N ILE A 37 -13.82 -33.91 -24.94
CA ILE A 37 -15.05 -34.06 -25.74
C ILE A 37 -14.71 -34.29 -27.22
N LEU A 38 -13.79 -33.49 -27.77
CA LEU A 38 -13.36 -33.65 -29.17
C LEU A 38 -12.70 -35.02 -29.43
N LEU A 39 -11.86 -35.51 -28.51
CA LEU A 39 -11.25 -36.84 -28.63
C LEU A 39 -12.31 -37.95 -28.61
N THR A 40 -13.31 -37.86 -27.74
CA THR A 40 -14.40 -38.85 -27.69
C THR A 40 -15.25 -38.85 -28.96
N LEU A 41 -15.46 -37.68 -29.58
CA LEU A 41 -16.19 -37.58 -30.85
C LEU A 41 -15.47 -38.28 -32.00
N VAL A 42 -14.16 -38.08 -32.11
CA VAL A 42 -13.35 -38.64 -33.20
C VAL A 42 -13.29 -40.17 -33.11
N GLY A 43 -13.27 -40.73 -31.89
CA GLY A 43 -13.24 -42.19 -31.68
C GLY A 43 -14.60 -42.90 -31.74
N GLY A 44 -15.71 -42.18 -31.59
CA GLY A 44 -17.01 -42.78 -31.23
C GLY A 44 -18.06 -42.94 -32.34
N GLY A 45 -17.83 -42.46 -33.57
CA GLY A 45 -18.82 -42.57 -34.66
C GLY A 45 -20.16 -41.89 -34.33
N ALA A 46 -20.10 -40.65 -33.82
CA ALA A 46 -21.27 -39.94 -33.29
C ALA A 46 -22.40 -39.74 -34.32
N SER A 47 -23.66 -39.85 -33.88
CA SER A 47 -24.83 -39.56 -34.70
C SER A 47 -24.87 -38.08 -35.13
N ARG A 48 -25.51 -37.80 -36.28
CA ARG A 48 -25.60 -36.44 -36.85
C ARG A 48 -26.22 -35.42 -35.90
N GLU A 49 -27.17 -35.84 -35.07
CA GLU A 49 -27.84 -35.02 -34.05
C GLU A 49 -26.89 -34.66 -32.91
N ALA A 50 -26.11 -35.64 -32.43
CA ALA A 50 -25.09 -35.42 -31.41
C ALA A 50 -23.99 -34.48 -31.92
N PHE A 51 -23.59 -34.60 -33.19
CA PHE A 51 -22.62 -33.71 -33.81
C PHE A 51 -23.09 -32.24 -33.83
N ILE A 52 -24.35 -31.98 -34.21
CA ILE A 52 -24.91 -30.63 -34.23
C ILE A 52 -24.98 -30.06 -32.82
N GLY A 53 -25.49 -30.81 -31.84
CA GLY A 53 -25.56 -30.37 -30.44
C GLY A 53 -24.18 -30.02 -29.87
N ILE A 54 -23.16 -30.85 -30.15
CA ILE A 54 -21.81 -30.62 -29.66
C ILE A 54 -21.14 -29.44 -30.38
N SER A 55 -21.42 -29.22 -31.66
CA SER A 55 -20.93 -28.03 -32.39
C SER A 55 -21.47 -26.71 -31.82
N MET A 56 -22.74 -26.68 -31.40
CA MET A 56 -23.33 -25.51 -30.74
C MET A 56 -22.67 -25.25 -29.38
N TYR A 57 -22.46 -26.32 -28.59
CA TYR A 57 -21.75 -26.22 -27.32
C TYR A 57 -20.31 -25.72 -27.49
N LEU A 58 -19.59 -26.24 -28.50
CA LEU A 58 -18.23 -25.80 -28.81
C LEU A 58 -18.18 -24.32 -29.20
N THR A 59 -19.14 -23.86 -30.01
CA THR A 59 -19.23 -22.46 -30.43
C THR A 59 -19.46 -21.55 -29.21
N PHE A 60 -20.39 -21.92 -28.33
CA PHE A 60 -20.63 -21.20 -27.08
C PHE A 60 -19.39 -21.18 -26.18
N ALA A 61 -18.71 -22.33 -26.06
CA ALA A 61 -17.49 -22.46 -25.27
C ALA A 61 -16.37 -21.54 -25.79
N LEU A 62 -16.18 -21.44 -27.10
CA LEU A 62 -15.21 -20.53 -27.72
C LEU A 62 -15.54 -19.05 -27.43
N ILE A 63 -16.81 -18.67 -27.45
CA ILE A 63 -17.25 -17.31 -27.08
C ILE A 63 -16.90 -17.01 -25.61
N VAL A 64 -17.21 -17.94 -24.69
CA VAL A 64 -16.89 -17.79 -23.26
C VAL A 64 -15.38 -17.67 -23.03
N ILE A 65 -14.57 -18.51 -23.70
CA ILE A 65 -13.10 -18.41 -23.65
C ILE A 65 -12.64 -17.05 -24.16
N GLY A 66 -13.18 -16.58 -25.30
CA GLY A 66 -12.86 -15.28 -25.86
C GLY A 66 -13.13 -14.13 -24.89
N LEU A 67 -14.29 -14.15 -24.22
CA LEU A 67 -14.65 -13.17 -23.19
C LEU A 67 -13.71 -13.24 -21.98
N MET A 68 -13.37 -14.44 -21.50
CA MET A 68 -12.45 -14.60 -20.38
C MET A 68 -11.04 -14.10 -20.72
N LEU A 69 -10.52 -14.41 -21.91
CA LEU A 69 -9.23 -13.90 -22.38
C LEU A 69 -9.23 -12.38 -22.52
N PHE A 70 -10.34 -11.80 -23.00
CA PHE A 70 -10.52 -10.35 -23.04
C PHE A 70 -10.49 -9.72 -21.65
N CYS A 71 -11.22 -10.28 -20.69
CA CYS A 71 -11.21 -9.85 -19.28
C CYS A 71 -9.79 -9.94 -18.69
N LEU A 72 -9.09 -11.05 -18.88
CA LEU A 72 -7.70 -11.23 -18.44
C LEU A 72 -6.77 -10.16 -19.03
N LYS A 73 -6.89 -9.88 -20.34
CA LYS A 73 -6.10 -8.85 -21.01
C LYS A 73 -6.36 -7.47 -20.40
N LYS A 74 -7.63 -7.14 -20.14
CA LYS A 74 -8.03 -5.86 -19.54
C LYS A 74 -7.55 -5.70 -18.10
N MET A 75 -7.62 -6.75 -17.29
CA MET A 75 -7.15 -6.73 -15.91
C MET A 75 -5.63 -6.53 -15.80
N LYS A 76 -4.85 -7.12 -16.72
CA LYS A 76 -3.39 -6.97 -16.75
C LYS A 76 -2.91 -5.64 -17.31
N GLU A 77 -3.77 -4.89 -18.02
CA GLU A 77 -3.39 -3.69 -18.75
C GLU A 77 -2.84 -2.59 -17.81
N GLY A 78 -3.55 -2.30 -16.72
CA GLY A 78 -3.13 -1.29 -15.74
C GLY A 78 -1.80 -1.59 -15.06
N PRO A 79 -1.66 -2.74 -14.37
CA PRO A 79 -0.39 -3.13 -13.74
C PRO A 79 0.77 -3.18 -14.73
N ARG A 80 0.53 -3.66 -15.96
CA ARG A 80 1.56 -3.68 -17.01
C ARG A 80 1.99 -2.27 -17.43
N LYS A 81 1.05 -1.33 -17.59
CA LYS A 81 1.36 0.09 -17.89
C LYS A 81 2.23 0.70 -16.79
N ALA A 82 1.86 0.52 -15.51
CA ALA A 82 2.63 1.02 -14.38
C ALA A 82 4.03 0.41 -14.30
N ALA A 83 4.14 -0.92 -14.46
CA ALA A 83 5.43 -1.62 -14.47
C ALA A 83 6.31 -1.20 -15.65
N THR A 84 5.73 -0.96 -16.83
CA THR A 84 6.47 -0.53 -18.01
C THR A 84 6.96 0.91 -17.84
N LEU A 85 6.13 1.79 -17.28
CA LEU A 85 6.55 3.15 -16.95
C LEU A 85 7.71 3.17 -15.95
N ALA A 86 7.61 2.37 -14.88
CA ALA A 86 8.66 2.26 -13.87
C ALA A 86 9.98 1.67 -14.40
N ARG A 87 9.90 0.76 -15.38
CA ARG A 87 11.09 0.20 -16.04
C ARG A 87 11.76 1.17 -17.00
N ASN A 88 10.97 2.03 -17.62
CA ASN A 88 11.45 2.97 -18.61
C ASN A 88 11.86 4.32 -18.00
N CYS A 89 11.53 4.59 -16.73
CA CYS A 89 12.01 5.78 -16.05
C CYS A 89 13.44 5.58 -15.53
N THR A 90 14.21 6.66 -15.52
CA THR A 90 15.54 6.69 -14.92
C THR A 90 15.47 7.57 -13.67
N PRO A 91 15.75 7.02 -12.47
CA PRO A 91 15.87 7.84 -11.28
C PRO A 91 17.18 8.61 -11.31
N GLU A 92 17.09 9.93 -11.24
CA GLU A 92 18.17 10.85 -10.94
C GLU A 92 17.95 11.41 -9.52
N GLU A 93 19.00 11.96 -8.89
CA GLU A 93 19.04 12.29 -7.44
C GLU A 93 17.72 12.82 -6.86
N ASN A 94 17.09 13.81 -7.50
CA ASN A 94 15.83 14.40 -7.06
C ASN A 94 14.75 14.43 -8.15
N ARG A 95 14.88 13.63 -9.21
CA ARG A 95 13.91 13.63 -10.32
C ARG A 95 13.80 12.28 -11.01
N LEU A 96 12.63 12.02 -11.56
CA LEU A 96 12.39 10.91 -12.46
C LEU A 96 12.43 11.43 -13.89
N THR A 97 13.30 10.88 -14.71
CA THR A 97 13.35 11.20 -16.14
C THR A 97 12.70 10.08 -16.97
N PHE A 98 12.02 10.49 -18.03
CA PHE A 98 11.28 9.62 -18.94
C PHE A 98 11.84 9.77 -20.36
N PRO A 99 11.86 8.69 -21.16
CA PRO A 99 12.43 8.71 -22.51
C PRO A 99 11.59 9.50 -23.52
N LEU A 100 10.36 9.86 -23.15
CA LEU A 100 9.41 10.59 -23.97
C LEU A 100 8.77 11.68 -23.11
N GLU A 101 8.39 12.78 -23.74
CA GLU A 101 7.57 13.81 -23.11
C GLU A 101 6.17 13.26 -22.83
N LEU A 102 5.70 13.39 -21.59
CA LEU A 102 4.40 12.90 -21.14
C LEU A 102 3.62 14.06 -20.53
N GLU A 103 2.29 13.98 -20.64
CA GLU A 103 1.37 14.88 -19.96
C GLU A 103 1.02 14.35 -18.58
N PHE A 104 1.23 15.20 -17.59
CA PHE A 104 1.11 14.89 -16.18
C PHE A 104 0.08 15.80 -15.51
N GLU A 105 -0.68 15.21 -14.59
CA GLU A 105 -1.46 15.92 -13.58
C GLU A 105 -0.79 15.76 -12.23
N TYR A 106 -0.29 16.86 -11.68
CA TYR A 106 0.27 16.92 -10.34
C TYR A 106 -0.86 17.17 -9.35
N GLY A 107 -0.76 16.55 -8.19
CA GLY A 107 -1.80 16.70 -7.19
C GLY A 107 -1.56 15.88 -5.94
N ARG A 108 -2.64 15.68 -5.21
CA ARG A 108 -2.67 14.88 -3.99
C ARG A 108 -3.68 13.76 -4.11
N VAL A 109 -3.26 12.56 -3.79
CA VAL A 109 -4.16 11.42 -3.64
C VAL A 109 -4.51 11.26 -2.18
N THR A 110 -5.81 11.12 -1.90
CA THR A 110 -6.32 10.71 -0.60
C THR A 110 -7.12 9.42 -0.75
N LEU A 111 -6.83 8.45 0.11
CA LEU A 111 -7.43 7.12 0.17
C LEU A 111 -8.02 6.91 1.55
N LEU A 112 -9.27 6.43 1.59
CA LEU A 112 -9.99 6.08 2.80
C LEU A 112 -10.58 4.68 2.61
N SER A 113 -10.13 3.73 3.41
CA SER A 113 -10.68 2.38 3.50
C SER A 113 -11.43 2.25 4.82
N HIS A 114 -12.73 1.96 4.73
CA HIS A 114 -13.55 1.61 5.89
C HIS A 114 -14.17 0.22 5.67
N PRO A 115 -14.26 -0.63 6.71
CA PRO A 115 -14.77 -1.99 6.57
C PRO A 115 -16.25 -2.02 6.13
N GLU A 116 -17.01 -0.97 6.44
CA GLU A 116 -18.43 -0.85 6.07
C GLU A 116 -18.67 -0.49 4.60
N LYS A 117 -17.65 0.05 3.90
CA LYS A 117 -17.78 0.45 2.50
C LYS A 117 -17.20 -0.62 1.60
N ARG A 118 -18.02 -1.11 0.66
CA ARG A 118 -17.63 -2.10 -0.37
C ARG A 118 -16.51 -1.62 -1.31
N ARG A 119 -16.23 -0.31 -1.35
CA ARG A 119 -15.11 0.28 -2.10
C ARG A 119 -14.43 1.35 -1.27
N SER A 120 -13.09 1.34 -1.27
CA SER A 120 -12.26 2.42 -0.74
C SER A 120 -12.61 3.72 -1.45
N ALA A 121 -12.84 4.79 -0.68
CA ALA A 121 -12.99 6.12 -1.25
C ALA A 121 -11.62 6.61 -1.69
N ARG A 122 -11.53 7.05 -2.96
CA ARG A 122 -10.32 7.57 -3.58
C ARG A 122 -10.62 8.93 -4.18
N ASN A 123 -9.83 9.93 -3.79
CA ASN A 123 -9.87 11.26 -4.37
C ASN A 123 -8.49 11.64 -4.92
N PHE A 124 -8.46 12.24 -6.11
CA PHE A 124 -7.26 12.83 -6.68
C PHE A 124 -7.54 14.33 -6.88
N GLN A 125 -6.94 15.16 -6.03
CA GLN A 125 -7.06 16.62 -6.14
C GLN A 125 -5.97 17.12 -7.07
N VAL A 126 -6.37 17.60 -8.25
CA VAL A 126 -5.44 18.15 -9.25
C VAL A 126 -5.02 19.56 -8.83
N LEU A 127 -3.72 19.81 -8.85
CA LEU A 127 -3.11 21.12 -8.56
C LEU A 127 -2.65 21.80 -9.84
N LYS A 128 -1.91 21.08 -10.70
CA LYS A 128 -1.43 21.60 -11.99
C LYS A 128 -1.37 20.51 -13.05
N ARG A 129 -1.35 20.94 -14.31
CA ARG A 129 -1.09 20.11 -15.48
C ARG A 129 0.15 20.61 -16.20
N GLU A 130 0.99 19.69 -16.61
CA GLU A 130 2.25 20.03 -17.25
C GLU A 130 2.67 18.91 -18.20
N LYS A 131 3.27 19.28 -19.34
CA LYS A 131 3.96 18.35 -20.22
C LYS A 131 5.45 18.45 -19.93
N SER A 132 6.07 17.31 -19.66
CA SER A 132 7.48 17.25 -19.33
C SER A 132 8.02 15.85 -19.62
N SER A 133 9.33 15.76 -19.84
CA SER A 133 10.07 14.49 -19.83
C SER A 133 10.63 14.16 -18.45
N SER A 134 10.39 14.99 -17.44
CA SER A 134 10.88 14.79 -16.08
C SER A 134 9.88 15.22 -15.01
N ILE A 135 9.94 14.55 -13.87
CA ILE A 135 9.17 14.89 -12.66
C ILE A 135 10.15 15.07 -11.52
N GLU A 136 10.17 16.26 -10.92
CA GLU A 136 10.92 16.49 -9.69
C GLU A 136 10.21 15.85 -8.50
N PHE A 137 11.00 15.35 -7.55
CA PHE A 137 10.46 14.79 -6.33
C PHE A 137 9.84 15.93 -5.50
N PRO A 138 8.54 15.88 -5.19
CA PRO A 138 7.86 16.97 -4.49
C PRO A 138 8.34 17.05 -3.04
N PRO A 139 8.72 18.24 -2.53
CA PRO A 139 9.06 18.45 -1.12
C PRO A 139 7.77 18.56 -0.28
N GLU A 140 6.89 17.57 -0.39
CA GLU A 140 5.58 17.57 0.25
C GLU A 140 5.44 16.43 1.26
N GLU A 141 4.63 16.69 2.28
CA GLU A 141 4.25 15.71 3.29
C GLU A 141 3.39 14.59 2.71
N PHE A 142 3.65 13.36 3.14
CA PHE A 142 2.75 12.22 2.96
C PHE A 142 2.34 11.65 4.32
N LYS A 143 1.23 10.92 4.38
CA LYS A 143 0.72 10.29 5.60
C LYS A 143 0.05 8.96 5.28
N LEU A 144 0.34 7.92 6.05
CA LEU A 144 -0.27 6.60 5.95
C LEU A 144 -0.54 6.10 7.37
N SER A 145 -1.79 5.69 7.64
CA SER A 145 -2.20 5.07 8.89
C SER A 145 -3.24 4.00 8.55
N ALA A 146 -2.80 2.76 8.51
CA ALA A 146 -3.63 1.68 7.99
C ALA A 146 -3.26 0.30 8.55
N VAL A 147 -4.27 -0.58 8.60
CA VAL A 147 -4.11 -2.03 8.64
C VAL A 147 -4.92 -2.62 7.49
N ILE A 148 -4.63 -3.84 7.04
CA ILE A 148 -5.40 -4.45 5.95
C ILE A 148 -6.92 -4.34 6.21
N GLY A 149 -7.66 -3.81 5.23
CA GLY A 149 -9.11 -3.61 5.26
C GLY A 149 -9.57 -2.27 5.83
N ARG A 150 -8.72 -1.49 6.52
CA ARG A 150 -9.09 -0.16 7.06
C ARG A 150 -7.91 0.80 7.16
N GLY A 151 -8.11 2.06 6.78
CA GLY A 151 -7.04 3.02 6.88
C GLY A 151 -7.24 4.30 6.12
N PHE A 152 -6.33 5.22 6.37
CA PHE A 152 -6.19 6.48 5.69
C PHE A 152 -4.81 6.56 5.04
N ALA A 153 -4.76 7.11 3.84
CA ALA A 153 -3.50 7.46 3.21
C ALA A 153 -3.63 8.75 2.40
N SER A 154 -2.60 9.59 2.43
CA SER A 154 -2.53 10.84 1.71
C SER A 154 -1.12 11.04 1.18
N PHE A 155 -0.98 11.14 -0.14
CA PHE A 155 0.32 11.23 -0.81
C PHE A 155 0.34 12.35 -1.84
N PRO A 156 1.47 13.07 -1.96
CA PRO A 156 1.80 13.78 -3.18
C PRO A 156 1.84 12.77 -4.33
N ALA A 157 1.21 13.13 -5.46
CA ALA A 157 0.98 12.20 -6.54
C ALA A 157 1.00 12.86 -7.91
N VAL A 158 1.47 12.11 -8.91
CA VAL A 158 1.41 12.51 -10.32
C VAL A 158 0.65 11.47 -11.12
N ARG A 159 -0.38 11.89 -11.86
CA ARG A 159 -1.16 11.05 -12.75
C ARG A 159 -0.72 11.26 -14.19
N VAL A 160 -0.45 10.17 -14.91
CA VAL A 160 -0.05 10.19 -16.32
C VAL A 160 -1.30 10.17 -17.21
N LEU A 161 -1.40 11.14 -18.10
CA LEU A 161 -2.51 11.27 -19.07
C LEU A 161 -2.16 10.68 -20.43
N SER A 162 -0.90 10.72 -20.83
CA SER A 162 -0.46 10.28 -22.15
C SER A 162 -0.39 8.75 -22.30
N LYS A 163 -0.74 8.27 -23.49
CA LYS A 163 -0.42 6.89 -23.92
C LYS A 163 1.10 6.74 -24.11
N PRO A 164 1.66 5.53 -23.91
CA PRO A 164 0.97 4.28 -23.57
C PRO A 164 0.67 4.09 -22.06
N TYR A 165 1.04 5.05 -21.21
CA TYR A 165 1.04 4.90 -19.74
C TYR A 165 -0.18 5.50 -19.03
N GLU A 166 -1.19 5.93 -19.79
CA GLU A 166 -2.41 6.56 -19.29
C GLU A 166 -2.99 5.84 -18.06
N ARG A 167 -3.51 6.61 -17.10
CA ARG A 167 -4.10 6.11 -15.84
C ARG A 167 -3.11 5.40 -14.92
N THR A 168 -1.81 5.64 -15.09
CA THR A 168 -0.79 5.34 -14.07
C THR A 168 -0.71 6.53 -13.11
N VAL A 169 -0.57 6.24 -11.82
CA VAL A 169 -0.29 7.23 -10.77
C VAL A 169 1.03 6.89 -10.13
N ILE A 170 1.83 7.93 -9.90
CA ILE A 170 3.11 7.88 -9.22
C ILE A 170 2.89 8.51 -7.85
N LEU A 171 3.16 7.78 -6.77
CA LEU A 171 3.08 8.28 -5.40
C LEU A 171 4.49 8.57 -4.87
N PHE A 172 4.63 9.64 -4.10
CA PHE A 172 5.91 10.06 -3.54
C PHE A 172 5.90 9.94 -2.01
N MET A 173 6.93 9.31 -1.46
CA MET A 173 7.15 9.16 -0.02
C MET A 173 8.57 9.63 0.30
N THR A 174 8.70 10.83 0.86
CA THR A 174 10.01 11.39 1.22
C THR A 174 10.59 10.69 2.45
N SER A 175 11.90 10.50 2.51
CA SER A 175 12.60 10.11 3.74
C SER A 175 12.95 11.30 4.65
N ARG A 176 12.70 12.53 4.17
CA ARG A 176 12.98 13.76 4.92
C ARG A 176 11.95 13.95 6.03
N GLY A 177 12.42 14.39 7.19
CA GLY A 177 11.59 14.76 8.33
C GLY A 177 12.19 14.33 9.66
N VAL A 178 11.66 14.87 10.74
CA VAL A 178 12.12 14.59 12.10
C VAL A 178 10.92 14.31 12.99
N VAL A 179 11.00 13.21 13.72
CA VAL A 179 10.06 12.85 14.77
C VAL A 179 10.42 13.66 16.01
N SER A 180 9.51 14.50 16.48
CA SER A 180 9.67 15.29 17.70
C SER A 180 8.76 14.75 18.81
N GLY A 181 9.28 14.81 20.03
CA GLY A 181 8.56 14.36 21.22
C GLY A 181 9.41 13.44 22.08
N LYS A 182 9.41 13.69 23.38
CA LYS A 182 9.96 12.81 24.40
C LYS A 182 9.00 12.75 25.56
N LYS A 183 8.53 11.55 25.91
CA LYS A 183 7.54 11.37 26.97
C LYS A 183 7.70 10.04 27.66
N LEU A 184 7.58 10.08 28.98
CA LEU A 184 7.35 8.91 29.81
C LEU A 184 5.84 8.71 29.97
N LEU A 185 5.33 7.56 29.55
CA LEU A 185 3.95 7.13 29.70
C LEU A 185 3.87 6.13 30.84
N THR A 186 3.24 6.52 31.95
CA THR A 186 3.07 5.68 33.14
C THR A 186 1.65 5.16 33.21
N ALA A 187 1.45 3.87 32.91
CA ALA A 187 0.17 3.20 33.10
C ALA A 187 0.09 2.57 34.50
N THR A 188 -0.95 2.92 35.25
CA THR A 188 -1.19 2.38 36.60
C THR A 188 -2.09 1.15 36.50
N LEU A 189 -1.71 0.07 37.16
CA LEU A 189 -2.42 -1.21 37.12
C LEU A 189 -2.72 -1.68 38.54
N THR A 190 -3.66 -2.60 38.63
CA THR A 190 -4.04 -3.25 39.90
C THR A 190 -2.89 -4.04 40.53
N GLU A 191 -1.90 -4.47 39.73
CA GLU A 191 -0.74 -5.27 40.14
C GLU A 191 0.62 -4.53 40.01
N GLY A 192 0.63 -3.22 39.70
CA GLY A 192 1.88 -2.45 39.54
C GLY A 192 1.74 -1.24 38.61
N HIS A 193 2.86 -0.70 38.12
CA HIS A 193 2.88 0.31 37.06
C HIS A 193 3.76 -0.19 35.91
N VAL A 194 3.47 0.26 34.69
CA VAL A 194 4.36 0.10 33.55
C VAL A 194 4.68 1.46 32.97
N ASP A 195 5.96 1.75 32.89
CA ASP A 195 6.48 2.97 32.31
C ASP A 195 7.03 2.68 30.92
N VAL A 196 6.60 3.47 29.94
CA VAL A 196 7.14 3.43 28.58
C VAL A 196 7.71 4.79 28.25
N GLU A 197 9.03 4.88 28.15
CA GLU A 197 9.68 6.06 27.62
C GLU A 197 9.64 5.99 26.10
N ILE A 198 9.29 7.11 25.47
CA ILE A 198 9.21 7.25 24.03
C ILE A 198 9.97 8.51 23.64
N GLU A 199 10.82 8.39 22.63
CA GLU A 199 11.66 9.46 22.11
C GLU A 199 11.70 9.42 20.58
N GLY A 200 11.43 10.54 19.94
CA GLY A 200 11.69 10.74 18.52
C GLY A 200 13.18 10.90 18.25
N ARG A 201 13.75 10.10 17.35
CA ARG A 201 15.15 10.21 16.93
C ARG A 201 15.27 10.13 15.41
N GLY A 202 15.57 11.26 14.79
CA GLY A 202 15.57 11.35 13.32
C GLY A 202 14.19 11.01 12.74
N GLY A 203 14.13 10.14 11.74
CA GLY A 203 12.86 9.65 11.14
C GLY A 203 12.23 8.46 11.86
N ARG A 204 12.64 8.17 13.10
CA ARG A 204 12.24 6.96 13.84
C ARG A 204 11.75 7.29 15.23
N LEU A 205 10.92 6.40 15.75
CA LEU A 205 10.44 6.40 17.12
C LEU A 205 11.18 5.32 17.89
N ILE A 206 11.82 5.70 19.00
CA ILE A 206 12.48 4.77 19.91
C ILE A 206 11.66 4.71 21.19
N GLY A 207 11.48 3.52 21.75
CA GLY A 207 10.86 3.39 23.06
C GLY A 207 11.48 2.31 23.92
N ARG A 208 11.32 2.48 25.23
CA ARG A 208 11.88 1.62 26.28
C ARG A 208 10.81 1.28 27.29
N PHE A 209 10.66 0.00 27.58
CA PHE A 209 9.76 -0.50 28.62
C PHE A 209 10.52 -0.64 29.93
N TYR A 210 10.00 -0.01 30.97
CA TYR A 210 10.43 -0.20 32.34
C TYR A 210 9.31 -0.96 33.07
N THR A 211 9.52 -2.27 33.22
CA THR A 211 8.59 -3.15 33.95
C THR A 211 9.22 -3.52 35.28
N PRO A 212 8.52 -3.31 36.42
CA PRO A 212 9.05 -3.71 37.72
C PRO A 212 9.18 -5.24 37.80
N PRO A 213 10.20 -5.76 38.51
CA PRO A 213 10.41 -7.19 38.68
C PRO A 213 9.19 -7.83 39.37
N GLY A 214 8.46 -8.67 38.63
CA GLY A 214 7.23 -9.34 39.09
C GLY A 214 5.95 -8.98 38.32
N GLY A 215 5.96 -7.91 37.50
CA GLY A 215 4.81 -7.52 36.67
C GLY A 215 4.53 -8.53 35.55
N ARG A 216 3.40 -9.24 35.61
CA ARG A 216 2.98 -10.25 34.62
C ARG A 216 2.08 -9.69 33.50
N GLY A 217 1.89 -8.38 33.44
CA GLY A 217 1.07 -7.74 32.41
C GLY A 217 1.76 -7.77 31.04
N ARG A 218 1.08 -8.28 30.02
CA ARG A 218 1.44 -8.01 28.63
C ARG A 218 0.88 -6.63 28.25
N PHE A 219 1.64 -5.82 27.54
CA PHE A 219 1.21 -4.51 27.04
C PHE A 219 1.57 -4.38 25.57
N GLU A 220 0.78 -3.58 24.86
CA GLU A 220 1.03 -3.25 23.47
C GLU A 220 1.07 -1.73 23.34
N VAL A 221 2.08 -1.24 22.63
CA VAL A 221 2.11 0.15 22.17
C VAL A 221 1.52 0.15 20.78
N THR A 222 0.48 0.95 20.60
CA THR A 222 -0.22 1.12 19.32
C THR A 222 -0.15 2.57 18.88
N MET A 223 -0.23 2.78 17.58
CA MET A 223 -0.22 4.11 16.98
C MET A 223 -1.33 4.26 15.96
N SER A 224 -1.87 5.47 15.84
CA SER A 224 -2.90 5.85 14.86
C SER A 224 -2.69 7.28 14.39
N ALA A 225 -3.20 7.62 13.21
CA ALA A 225 -3.35 9.02 12.83
C ALA A 225 -4.68 9.61 13.35
N PRO A 226 -4.76 10.91 13.71
CA PRO A 226 -6.00 11.58 14.09
C PRO A 226 -7.13 11.48 13.05
N GLU A 227 -6.79 11.32 11.77
CA GLU A 227 -7.73 11.13 10.66
C GLU A 227 -8.34 9.71 10.64
N SER A 228 -7.77 8.77 11.39
CA SER A 228 -8.21 7.37 11.49
C SER A 228 -7.95 6.80 12.90
N PRO A 229 -8.52 7.39 13.96
CA PRO A 229 -8.21 7.01 15.35
C PRO A 229 -8.59 5.57 15.68
N GLU A 230 -9.54 4.98 14.95
CA GLU A 230 -9.96 3.59 15.07
C GLU A 230 -8.90 2.58 14.59
N VAL A 231 -7.96 3.02 13.74
CA VAL A 231 -6.88 2.22 13.21
C VAL A 231 -5.76 2.17 14.23
N ASN A 232 -5.59 1.02 14.88
CA ASN A 232 -4.53 0.81 15.86
C ASN A 232 -3.48 -0.11 15.27
N VAL A 233 -2.34 0.46 14.86
CA VAL A 233 -1.19 -0.30 14.38
C VAL A 233 -0.30 -0.61 15.58
N ARG A 234 -0.06 -1.90 15.85
CA ARG A 234 0.87 -2.32 16.89
C ARG A 234 2.30 -2.01 16.44
N ILE A 235 3.01 -1.22 17.25
CA ILE A 235 4.40 -0.83 16.98
C ILE A 235 5.38 -1.57 17.90
N ALA A 236 4.93 -1.97 19.10
CA ALA A 236 5.73 -2.73 20.05
C ALA A 236 4.84 -3.46 21.07
N ASP A 237 5.46 -4.37 21.82
CA ASP A 237 4.85 -5.01 22.97
C ASP A 237 5.87 -5.23 24.09
N SER A 238 5.37 -5.48 25.30
CA SER A 238 6.18 -5.59 26.51
C SER A 238 7.02 -6.87 26.61
N SER A 239 7.05 -7.73 25.58
CA SER A 239 8.06 -8.79 25.50
C SER A 239 9.44 -8.27 25.11
N MET A 240 9.51 -7.05 24.58
CA MET A 240 10.74 -6.37 24.21
C MET A 240 11.10 -5.34 25.30
N GLN A 241 12.39 -5.20 25.61
CA GLN A 241 12.86 -4.14 26.50
C GLN A 241 12.92 -2.79 25.79
N GLU A 242 13.38 -2.80 24.54
CA GLU A 242 13.47 -1.62 23.68
C GLU A 242 12.87 -1.93 22.32
N PHE A 243 12.32 -0.91 21.67
CA PHE A 243 11.80 -1.01 20.32
C PHE A 243 12.17 0.21 19.48
N GLU A 244 12.26 -0.01 18.18
CA GLU A 244 12.47 1.02 17.18
C GLU A 244 11.42 0.86 16.10
N TYR A 245 10.72 1.95 15.78
CA TYR A 245 9.66 1.97 14.79
C TYR A 245 9.88 3.10 13.77
N PRO A 246 10.09 2.79 12.48
CA PRO A 246 10.33 3.81 11.47
C PRO A 246 9.04 4.52 11.07
N LEU A 247 9.00 5.84 11.27
CA LEU A 247 7.91 6.73 10.86
C LEU A 247 8.13 7.29 9.46
N LEU A 248 9.37 7.31 8.96
CA LEU A 248 9.72 7.69 7.60
C LEU A 248 10.44 6.53 6.90
N PRO A 249 10.35 6.41 5.56
CA PRO A 249 11.14 5.44 4.82
C PRO A 249 12.63 5.77 4.93
N GLU A 250 13.49 4.76 4.86
CA GLU A 250 14.96 4.96 4.91
C GLU A 250 15.48 5.73 3.70
N GLU A 251 14.83 5.52 2.55
CA GLU A 251 15.11 6.16 1.28
C GLU A 251 13.83 6.74 0.70
N SER A 252 13.95 7.87 -0.01
CA SER A 252 12.82 8.46 -0.73
C SER A 252 12.26 7.44 -1.70
N THR A 253 10.99 7.09 -1.52
CA THR A 253 10.36 6.00 -2.25
C THR A 253 9.35 6.55 -3.25
N VAL A 254 9.43 6.08 -4.48
CA VAL A 254 8.46 6.38 -5.53
C VAL A 254 7.71 5.12 -5.91
N MET A 255 6.38 5.15 -5.80
CA MET A 255 5.52 4.01 -6.08
C MET A 255 4.71 4.21 -7.36
N PHE A 256 4.86 3.31 -8.32
CA PHE A 256 4.10 3.29 -9.58
C PHE A 256 2.86 2.40 -9.43
N CYS A 257 1.69 3.01 -9.59
CA CYS A 257 0.40 2.39 -9.30
C CYS A 257 -0.56 2.51 -10.50
N PRO A 258 -1.26 1.44 -10.92
CA PRO A 258 -2.45 1.61 -11.74
C PRO A 258 -3.53 2.36 -10.95
N TYR A 259 -4.02 3.49 -11.49
CA TYR A 259 -5.03 4.30 -10.79
C TYR A 259 -6.29 3.50 -10.44
N GLY A 260 -6.71 2.56 -11.30
CA GLY A 260 -7.88 1.71 -11.07
C GLY A 260 -7.81 0.91 -9.77
N ASN A 261 -6.62 0.43 -9.41
CA ASN A 261 -6.38 -0.50 -8.29
C ASN A 261 -5.65 0.19 -7.14
N LEU A 262 -5.64 1.53 -7.13
CA LEU A 262 -5.03 2.30 -6.07
C LEU A 262 -5.95 2.29 -4.85
N ASP A 263 -5.52 1.55 -3.84
CA ASP A 263 -6.15 1.39 -2.53
C ASP A 263 -5.08 1.21 -1.44
N VAL A 264 -5.48 1.35 -0.18
CA VAL A 264 -4.57 1.30 0.97
C VAL A 264 -3.96 -0.11 1.16
N ASP A 265 -4.72 -1.16 0.85
CA ASP A 265 -4.30 -2.54 1.07
C ASP A 265 -3.19 -2.96 0.09
N ASN A 266 -3.31 -2.60 -1.18
CA ASN A 266 -2.29 -2.82 -2.20
C ASN A 266 -1.03 -2.01 -1.90
N ILE A 267 -1.16 -0.80 -1.34
CA ILE A 267 0.00 -0.03 -0.85
C ILE A 267 0.71 -0.80 0.28
N LEU A 268 -0.02 -1.20 1.32
CA LEU A 268 0.55 -1.95 2.45
C LEU A 268 1.24 -3.24 2.00
N ARG A 269 0.58 -4.02 1.12
CA ARG A 269 1.14 -5.27 0.56
C ARG A 269 2.39 -5.01 -0.27
N SER A 270 2.40 -3.95 -1.08
CA SER A 270 3.58 -3.58 -1.89
C SER A 270 4.76 -3.10 -1.03
N LEU A 271 4.48 -2.58 0.17
CA LEU A 271 5.48 -2.27 1.19
C LEU A 271 5.87 -3.49 2.05
N GLY A 272 5.23 -4.65 1.85
CA GLY A 272 5.47 -5.87 2.62
C GLY A 272 4.94 -5.80 4.06
N ARG A 273 3.91 -4.98 4.33
CA ARG A 273 3.36 -4.74 5.67
C ARG A 273 1.90 -5.15 5.76
N THR A 274 1.48 -5.62 6.94
CA THR A 274 0.06 -5.89 7.27
C THR A 274 -0.61 -4.69 7.94
N GLY A 275 0.19 -3.75 8.44
CA GLY A 275 -0.21 -2.45 8.92
C GLY A 275 0.98 -1.50 8.99
N ALA A 276 0.72 -0.22 8.84
CA ALA A 276 1.73 0.83 8.90
C ALA A 276 1.11 2.14 9.37
N VAL A 277 1.81 2.80 10.28
CA VAL A 277 1.71 4.24 10.49
C VAL A 277 3.05 4.85 10.07
N MET A 278 3.03 5.79 9.14
CA MET A 278 4.23 6.47 8.62
C MET A 278 3.86 7.78 7.93
N GLY A 279 4.83 8.68 7.78
CA GLY A 279 4.68 9.99 7.16
C GLY A 279 4.76 11.12 8.16
N HIS A 280 4.05 12.21 7.85
CA HIS A 280 4.18 13.52 8.49
C HIS A 280 2.90 13.91 9.24
N GLY A 281 3.03 14.98 10.02
CA GLY A 281 1.98 15.52 10.87
C GLY A 281 1.88 14.78 12.20
N GLN A 282 0.72 14.89 12.83
CA GLN A 282 0.49 14.33 14.16
C GLN A 282 0.07 12.84 14.10
N PHE A 283 0.59 12.07 15.05
CA PHE A 283 0.22 10.69 15.33
C PHE A 283 -0.06 10.52 16.83
N LEU A 284 -0.98 9.62 17.16
CA LEU A 284 -1.42 9.34 18.52
C LEU A 284 -0.85 8.00 18.94
N ILE A 285 -0.04 8.01 20.00
CA ILE A 285 0.49 6.81 20.62
C ILE A 285 -0.41 6.42 21.78
N ARG A 286 -0.72 5.12 21.87
CA ARG A 286 -1.57 4.54 22.89
C ARG A 286 -0.91 3.33 23.52
N LEU A 287 -0.80 3.35 24.84
CA LEU A 287 -0.47 2.16 25.62
C LEU A 287 -1.75 1.40 25.93
N ARG A 288 -1.79 0.10 25.59
CA ARG A 288 -2.97 -0.76 25.78
C ARG A 288 -2.61 -2.06 26.49
N SER A 289 -3.52 -2.52 27.35
CA SER A 289 -3.53 -3.91 27.81
C SER A 289 -4.23 -4.77 26.76
N PRO A 290 -3.76 -5.99 26.47
CA PRO A 290 -4.40 -6.93 25.56
C PRO A 290 -5.73 -7.48 26.11
N LYS A 291 -6.04 -7.25 27.40
CA LYS A 291 -7.35 -7.60 27.97
C LYS A 291 -8.35 -6.45 27.73
N PRO A 292 -9.54 -6.73 27.16
CA PRO A 292 -10.50 -5.72 26.71
C PRO A 292 -11.14 -4.87 27.83
N MET A 293 -10.89 -5.16 29.11
CA MET A 293 -11.50 -4.44 30.25
C MET A 293 -10.60 -3.37 30.88
N ALA A 294 -9.34 -3.21 30.48
CA ALA A 294 -8.47 -2.20 31.08
C ALA A 294 -8.74 -0.82 30.45
N ARG A 295 -9.25 0.10 31.28
CA ARG A 295 -9.84 1.39 30.90
C ARG A 295 -8.83 2.54 30.74
N GLU A 296 -7.53 2.26 30.64
CA GLU A 296 -6.53 3.33 30.55
C GLU A 296 -5.81 3.26 29.21
N ILE A 297 -6.31 4.07 28.28
CA ILE A 297 -5.62 4.48 27.07
C ILE A 297 -4.91 5.78 27.43
N LEU A 298 -3.63 5.70 27.80
CA LEU A 298 -2.79 6.90 27.80
C LEU A 298 -2.52 7.24 26.35
N GLU A 299 -3.05 8.37 25.92
CA GLU A 299 -2.85 8.90 24.58
C GLU A 299 -1.84 10.03 24.63
N TYR A 300 -0.83 9.96 23.78
CA TYR A 300 0.17 11.01 23.63
C TYR A 300 0.39 11.35 22.16
N PRO A 301 0.24 12.63 21.76
CA PRO A 301 0.53 13.05 20.41
C PRO A 301 2.05 13.15 20.19
N ILE A 302 2.50 12.62 19.07
CA ILE A 302 3.83 12.85 18.50
C ILE A 302 3.67 13.55 17.16
N GLU A 303 4.62 14.40 16.84
CA GLU A 303 4.64 15.16 15.60
C GLU A 303 5.83 14.74 14.74
N VAL A 304 5.59 14.58 13.45
CA VAL A 304 6.64 14.37 12.45
C VAL A 304 6.62 15.54 11.50
N SER A 305 7.60 16.43 11.63
CA SER A 305 7.71 17.62 10.79
C SER A 305 8.62 17.38 9.60
N LEU A 306 8.23 17.90 8.44
CA LEU A 306 9.11 17.96 7.28
C LEU A 306 10.20 19.00 7.56
N LYS A 307 11.47 18.62 7.44
CA LYS A 307 12.60 19.57 7.47
C LYS A 307 13.19 19.71 6.07
N GLU A 308 13.33 20.94 5.60
CA GLU A 308 14.17 21.28 4.45
C GLU A 308 15.65 21.23 4.85
N GLU A 309 16.53 20.98 3.89
CA GLU A 309 17.94 20.58 4.08
C GLU A 309 18.86 21.59 4.81
N GLU A 310 18.38 22.75 5.22
CA GLU A 310 19.24 23.85 5.66
C GLU A 310 19.88 23.72 7.06
N ASN A 311 19.54 22.73 7.88
CA ASN A 311 20.08 22.64 9.26
C ASN A 311 20.44 21.22 9.70
N TRP A 312 21.50 20.66 9.11
CA TRP A 312 22.24 19.53 9.67
C TRP A 312 23.70 19.94 9.93
N GLU A 313 23.93 20.72 10.99
CA GLU A 313 25.23 20.72 11.67
C GLU A 313 25.24 19.53 12.63
N PHE A 314 26.22 18.64 12.45
CA PHE A 314 26.50 17.48 13.31
C PHE A 314 27.16 17.92 14.61
#